data_AF-A0A6C0RJR1-F1
#
_entry.id   AF-A0A6C0RJR1-F1
#
_cell.length_a   1.000
_cell.length_b   1.000
_cell.length_c   1.000
_cell.angle_alpha   90.00
_cell.angle_beta   90.00
_cell.angle_gamma   90.00
#
_symmetry.space_group_name_H-M   'P 1'
#
loop_
_entity.id
_entity.type
_entity.pdbx_description
1 polymer ?
#
loop_
_entity_poly.entity_id
_entity_poly.type
_entity_poly.pdbx_seq_one_letter_code
_entity_poly.pdbx_strand_id
1 'polypeptide(L)'
;MTHQENMLDKYYRGDTSLEEEKELKAAVSESKTKSTEQDIFSFYDIESVVPEGLEEDLFAGIEKQAFKKKSIRMHFYSVISAAAVVLIVLTVFLDVRNKKQTKLEDQFFVMEQALFQVSESLQPEPEPDDMLVLWVDDDVEIIIN
;
A
#
# COMPACT_ATOMS: atom_id res chain seq x y z
N MET A 1 -54.03 -43.50 -14.17
CA MET A 1 -52.93 -42.64 -14.66
C MET A 1 -52.36 -43.31 -15.88
N THR A 2 -52.19 -42.57 -16.96
CA THR A 2 -51.47 -43.04 -18.15
C THR A 2 -49.96 -43.13 -17.85
N HIS A 3 -49.22 -43.93 -18.61
CA HIS A 3 -47.76 -44.05 -18.44
C HIS A 3 -47.07 -42.70 -18.58
N GLN A 4 -47.54 -41.88 -19.52
CA GLN A 4 -47.06 -40.51 -19.78
C GLN A 4 -47.33 -39.57 -18.60
N GLU A 5 -48.51 -39.61 -17.97
CA GLU A 5 -48.81 -38.81 -16.76
C GLU A 5 -47.86 -39.15 -15.60
N ASN A 6 -47.51 -40.42 -15.43
CA ASN A 6 -46.57 -40.85 -14.40
C ASN A 6 -45.14 -40.36 -14.69
N MET A 7 -44.72 -40.39 -15.97
CA MET A 7 -43.42 -39.83 -16.36
C MET A 7 -43.36 -38.31 -16.21
N LEU A 8 -44.44 -37.61 -16.52
CA LEU A 8 -44.55 -36.16 -16.32
C LEU A 8 -44.43 -35.81 -14.82
N ASP A 9 -45.12 -36.57 -13.97
CA ASP A 9 -45.07 -36.40 -12.51
C ASP A 9 -43.66 -36.67 -11.95
N LYS A 10 -42.95 -37.69 -12.45
CA LYS A 10 -41.53 -37.89 -12.14
C LYS A 10 -40.64 -36.74 -12.62
N TYR A 11 -40.88 -36.24 -13.84
CA TYR A 11 -40.13 -35.11 -14.40
C TYR A 11 -40.27 -33.86 -13.54
N TYR A 12 -41.49 -33.55 -13.09
CA TYR A 12 -41.73 -32.42 -12.18
C TYR A 12 -41.09 -32.60 -10.79
N ARG A 13 -40.81 -33.84 -10.37
CA ARG A 13 -40.09 -34.15 -9.12
C ARG A 13 -38.57 -34.17 -9.30
N GLY A 14 -38.06 -34.18 -10.54
CA GLY A 14 -36.65 -34.31 -10.85
C GLY A 14 -36.10 -35.73 -10.66
N ASP A 15 -36.97 -36.74 -10.67
CA ASP A 15 -36.61 -38.16 -10.47
C ASP A 15 -36.38 -38.91 -11.80
N THR A 16 -36.32 -38.19 -12.93
CA THR A 16 -36.16 -38.76 -14.27
C THR A 16 -34.69 -38.98 -14.64
N SER A 17 -34.43 -40.05 -15.39
CA SER A 17 -33.15 -40.25 -16.08
C SER A 17 -33.12 -39.55 -17.45
N LEU A 18 -31.91 -39.34 -17.99
CA LEU A 18 -31.74 -38.70 -19.31
C LEU A 18 -32.44 -39.46 -20.46
N GLU A 19 -32.50 -40.79 -20.36
CA GLU A 19 -33.21 -41.61 -21.36
C GLU A 19 -34.73 -41.43 -21.26
N GLU A 20 -35.26 -41.40 -20.03
CA GLU A 20 -36.67 -41.16 -19.74
C GLU A 20 -37.12 -39.77 -20.20
N GLU A 21 -36.30 -38.74 -20.01
CA GLU A 21 -36.60 -37.37 -20.46
C GLU A 21 -36.66 -37.27 -21.99
N LYS A 22 -35.76 -37.99 -22.67
CA LYS A 22 -35.75 -38.04 -24.14
C LYS A 22 -37.00 -38.72 -24.69
N GLU A 23 -37.43 -39.81 -24.05
CA GLU A 23 -38.68 -40.50 -24.40
C GLU A 23 -39.91 -39.62 -24.13
N LEU A 24 -39.95 -38.95 -22.98
CA LEU A 24 -41.02 -38.03 -22.61
C LEU A 24 -41.13 -36.87 -23.61
N LYS A 25 -39.99 -36.26 -23.98
CA LYS A 25 -39.93 -35.18 -24.96
C LYS A 25 -40.45 -35.62 -26.32
N ALA A 26 -40.06 -36.82 -26.78
CA ALA A 26 -40.57 -37.38 -28.02
C ALA A 26 -42.08 -37.64 -27.98
N ALA A 27 -42.58 -38.26 -26.90
CA ALA A 27 -43.99 -38.55 -26.71
C ALA A 27 -44.87 -37.29 -26.64
N VAL A 28 -44.39 -36.24 -25.97
CA VAL A 28 -45.10 -34.94 -25.89
C VAL A 28 -45.07 -34.22 -27.23
N SER A 29 -43.97 -34.32 -27.98
CA SER A 29 -43.83 -33.68 -29.31
C SER A 29 -44.70 -34.34 -30.39
N GLU A 30 -44.88 -35.65 -30.32
CA GLU A 30 -45.72 -36.43 -31.26
C GLU A 30 -47.22 -36.37 -30.91
N SER A 31 -47.57 -35.92 -29.71
CA SER A 31 -48.95 -35.79 -29.28
C SER A 31 -49.71 -34.75 -30.11
N LYS A 32 -50.93 -35.10 -30.55
CA LYS A 32 -51.81 -34.21 -31.34
C LYS A 32 -52.51 -33.14 -30.51
N THR A 33 -52.48 -33.27 -29.19
CA THR A 33 -53.10 -32.36 -28.24
C THR A 33 -52.08 -31.31 -27.83
N LYS A 34 -52.35 -30.05 -28.16
CA LYS A 34 -51.50 -28.95 -27.75
C LYS A 34 -51.49 -28.83 -26.22
N SER A 35 -50.35 -29.08 -25.60
CA SER A 35 -50.15 -29.02 -24.14
C SER A 35 -49.12 -27.97 -23.77
N THR A 36 -49.13 -27.52 -22.51
CA THR A 36 -48.17 -26.53 -21.99
C THR A 36 -46.74 -27.06 -22.04
N GLU A 37 -46.56 -28.37 -21.82
CA GLU A 37 -45.27 -29.05 -21.87
C GLU A 37 -44.69 -29.08 -23.28
N GLN A 38 -45.54 -29.16 -24.31
CA GLN A 38 -45.11 -29.06 -25.71
C GLN A 38 -44.55 -27.67 -26.04
N ASP A 39 -45.20 -26.61 -25.55
CA ASP A 39 -44.73 -25.24 -25.72
C ASP A 39 -43.40 -25.00 -24.96
N ILE A 40 -43.25 -25.57 -23.76
CA ILE A 40 -42.01 -25.49 -22.97
C ILE A 40 -40.86 -26.23 -23.65
N PHE A 41 -41.06 -27.49 -24.05
CA PHE A 41 -40.00 -28.29 -24.67
C PHE A 41 -39.55 -27.73 -26.02
N SER A 42 -40.48 -27.19 -26.80
CA SER A 42 -40.16 -26.54 -28.08
C SER A 42 -39.41 -25.22 -27.89
N PHE A 43 -39.69 -24.46 -26.82
CA PHE A 43 -38.93 -23.25 -26.51
C PHE A 43 -37.45 -23.56 -26.24
N TYR A 44 -37.17 -24.61 -25.46
CA TYR A 44 -35.80 -25.00 -25.11
C TYR A 44 -35.07 -25.78 -26.21
N ASP A 45 -35.76 -26.28 -27.24
CA ASP A 45 -35.13 -26.91 -28.41
C ASP A 45 -34.42 -25.91 -29.32
N ILE A 46 -34.82 -24.64 -29.30
CA ILE A 46 -34.33 -23.62 -30.24
C ILE A 46 -32.96 -23.06 -29.83
N GLU A 47 -32.53 -23.21 -28.56
CA GLU A 47 -31.37 -22.49 -28.02
C GLU A 47 -30.16 -23.35 -27.63
N SER A 48 -30.20 -24.69 -27.71
CA SER A 48 -29.13 -25.53 -27.16
C SER A 48 -28.03 -25.90 -28.17
N VAL A 49 -27.24 -24.92 -28.62
CA VAL A 49 -25.86 -25.19 -29.05
C VAL A 49 -24.94 -24.56 -28.02
N VAL A 50 -24.77 -25.26 -26.90
CA VAL A 50 -23.76 -24.91 -25.92
C VAL A 50 -22.40 -25.27 -26.54
N PRO A 51 -21.45 -24.32 -26.64
CA PRO A 51 -20.10 -24.63 -27.10
C PRO A 51 -19.49 -25.72 -26.23
N GLU A 52 -18.83 -26.70 -26.85
CA GLU A 52 -18.02 -27.67 -26.10
C GLU A 52 -16.98 -26.92 -25.26
N GLY A 53 -16.88 -27.24 -23.97
CA GLY A 53 -15.90 -26.63 -23.07
C GLY A 53 -16.32 -25.34 -22.36
N LEU A 54 -17.58 -24.88 -22.51
CA LEU A 54 -18.05 -23.63 -21.89
C LEU A 54 -17.88 -23.64 -20.36
N GLU A 55 -18.16 -24.77 -19.73
CA GLU A 55 -18.06 -24.94 -18.29
C GLU A 55 -16.60 -24.77 -17.83
N GLU A 56 -15.68 -25.46 -18.49
CA GLU A 56 -14.25 -25.38 -18.22
C GLU A 56 -13.71 -23.96 -18.44
N ASP A 57 -14.13 -23.27 -19.50
CA ASP A 57 -13.72 -21.91 -19.81
C ASP A 57 -14.25 -20.90 -18.78
N LEU A 58 -15.49 -21.06 -18.31
CA LEU A 58 -16.09 -20.23 -17.26
C LEU A 58 -15.36 -20.41 -15.93
N PHE A 59 -15.12 -21.66 -15.52
CA PHE A 59 -14.40 -21.95 -14.28
C PHE A 59 -12.95 -21.45 -14.34
N ALA A 60 -12.26 -21.67 -15.45
CA ALA A 60 -10.90 -21.16 -15.66
C ALA A 60 -10.85 -19.62 -15.62
N GLY A 61 -11.88 -18.95 -16.15
CA GLY A 61 -12.01 -17.50 -16.11
C GLY A 61 -12.16 -16.95 -14.68
N ILE A 62 -13.07 -17.57 -13.90
CA ILE A 62 -13.33 -17.19 -12.50
C ILE A 62 -12.08 -17.40 -11.64
N GLU A 63 -11.41 -18.54 -11.81
CA GLU A 63 -10.22 -18.89 -11.06
C GLU A 63 -9.07 -17.90 -11.35
N LYS A 64 -8.79 -17.62 -12.63
CA LYS A 64 -7.76 -16.63 -13.03
C LYS A 64 -8.01 -15.24 -12.43
N GLN A 65 -9.27 -14.81 -12.32
CA GLN A 65 -9.61 -13.51 -11.78
C GLN A 65 -9.41 -13.44 -10.26
N ALA A 66 -9.72 -14.52 -9.53
CA ALA A 66 -9.49 -14.63 -8.09
C ALA A 66 -7.99 -14.59 -7.74
N PHE A 67 -7.14 -15.30 -8.49
CA PHE A 67 -5.70 -15.35 -8.22
C PHE A 67 -4.98 -14.02 -8.51
N LYS A 68 -5.31 -13.31 -9.59
CA LYS A 68 -4.67 -12.03 -9.92
C LYS A 68 -4.85 -10.98 -8.82
N LYS A 69 -6.05 -10.87 -8.24
CA LYS A 69 -6.35 -9.86 -7.20
C LYS A 69 -5.63 -10.13 -5.87
N LYS A 70 -5.42 -11.41 -5.53
CA LYS A 70 -4.72 -11.82 -4.30
C LYS A 70 -3.21 -11.61 -4.40
N SER A 71 -2.61 -11.92 -5.55
CA SER A 71 -1.17 -11.75 -5.79
C SER A 71 -0.72 -10.29 -5.72
N ILE A 72 -1.46 -9.37 -6.35
CA ILE A 72 -1.12 -7.94 -6.36
C ILE A 72 -1.13 -7.35 -4.94
N ARG A 73 -2.15 -7.66 -4.13
CA ARG A 73 -2.21 -7.19 -2.73
C ARG A 73 -1.05 -7.72 -1.90
N MET A 74 -0.67 -8.98 -2.08
CA MET A 74 0.44 -9.59 -1.35
C MET A 74 1.79 -8.91 -1.65
N HIS A 75 2.04 -8.57 -2.92
CA HIS A 75 3.25 -7.84 -3.31
C HIS A 75 3.32 -6.45 -2.70
N PHE A 76 2.22 -5.70 -2.64
CA PHE A 76 2.21 -4.38 -1.97
C PHE A 76 2.55 -4.48 -0.48
N TYR A 77 1.99 -5.45 0.25
CA TYR A 77 2.34 -5.65 1.66
C TYR A 77 3.80 -6.02 1.86
N SER A 78 4.38 -6.82 0.97
CA SER A 78 5.81 -7.19 1.02
C SER A 78 6.74 -6.00 0.75
N VAL A 79 6.36 -5.09 -0.14
CA VAL A 79 7.17 -3.90 -0.45
C VAL A 79 7.08 -2.87 0.69
N ILE A 80 5.89 -2.69 1.28
CA ILE A 80 5.68 -1.76 2.39
C ILE A 80 6.46 -2.21 3.63
N SER A 81 6.48 -3.51 3.96
CA SER A 81 7.23 -4.01 5.11
C SER A 81 8.75 -3.81 4.94
N ALA A 82 9.28 -4.08 3.74
CA ALA A 82 10.69 -3.84 3.44
C ALA A 82 11.05 -2.35 3.52
N ALA A 83 10.22 -1.47 2.97
CA ALA A 83 10.44 -0.03 3.01
C ALA A 83 10.42 0.53 4.45
N ALA A 84 9.51 0.06 5.30
CA ALA A 84 9.43 0.48 6.71
C ALA A 84 10.70 0.13 7.50
N VAL A 85 11.25 -1.08 7.29
CA VAL A 85 12.50 -1.50 7.94
C VAL A 85 13.67 -0.62 7.48
N VAL A 86 13.77 -0.32 6.18
CA VAL A 86 14.81 0.56 5.64
C VAL A 86 14.70 1.97 6.22
N LEU A 87 13.48 2.52 6.34
CA LEU A 87 13.25 3.83 6.94
C LEU A 87 13.69 3.86 8.40
N ILE A 88 13.31 2.86 9.21
CA ILE A 88 13.71 2.78 10.62
C ILE A 88 15.25 2.74 10.75
N VAL A 89 15.92 1.94 9.93
CA VAL A 89 17.40 1.84 9.93
C VAL A 89 18.03 3.18 9.55
N LEU A 90 17.50 3.87 8.52
CA LEU A 90 17.99 5.20 8.12
C LEU A 90 17.77 6.23 9.22
N THR A 91 16.62 6.24 9.90
CA THR A 91 16.35 7.17 10.99
C THR A 91 17.32 6.97 12.15
N VAL A 92 17.57 5.72 12.55
CA VAL A 92 18.54 5.40 13.61
C VAL A 92 19.96 5.79 13.20
N PHE A 93 20.36 5.49 11.97
CA PHE A 93 21.69 5.82 11.47
C PHE A 93 21.93 7.34 11.42
N LEU A 94 20.94 8.11 10.96
CA LEU A 94 21.00 9.57 10.92
C LEU A 94 21.03 10.16 12.33
N ASP A 95 20.23 9.66 13.28
CA ASP A 95 20.23 10.12 14.67
C ASP A 95 21.59 9.92 15.35
N VAL A 96 22.22 8.76 15.16
CA VAL A 96 23.56 8.48 15.71
C VAL A 96 24.60 9.43 15.11
N ARG A 97 24.51 9.72 13.80
CA ARG A 97 25.45 10.63 13.13
C ARG A 97 25.24 12.08 13.60
N ASN A 98 23.99 12.50 13.78
CA ASN A 98 23.64 13.84 14.23
C ASN A 98 24.06 14.06 15.70
N LYS A 99 23.90 13.04 16.56
CA LYS A 99 24.40 13.05 17.94
C LYS A 99 25.92 13.18 18.04
N LYS A 100 26.67 12.69 17.06
CA LYS A 100 28.13 12.87 17.01
C LYS A 100 28.51 14.29 16.63
N GLN A 101 27.80 14.89 15.67
CA GLN A 101 28.06 16.27 15.24
C GLN A 101 27.71 17.28 16.34
N THR A 102 26.52 17.16 16.92
CA THR A 102 26.10 18.01 18.06
C THR A 102 27.05 17.92 19.25
N LYS A 103 27.53 16.72 19.61
CA LYS A 103 28.56 16.57 20.66
C LYS A 103 29.87 17.28 20.35
N LEU A 104 30.29 17.31 19.09
CA LEU A 104 31.49 18.04 18.70
C LEU A 104 31.24 19.55 18.77
N GLU A 105 30.11 20.03 18.28
CA GLU A 105 29.70 21.44 18.37
C GLU A 105 29.64 21.91 19.84
N ASP A 106 29.05 21.12 20.73
CA ASP A 106 29.01 21.40 22.18
C ASP A 106 30.41 21.48 22.78
N GLN A 107 31.32 20.57 22.38
CA GLN A 107 32.71 20.59 22.84
C GLN A 107 33.47 21.81 22.32
N PHE A 108 33.26 22.20 21.07
CA PHE A 108 33.84 23.42 20.49
C PHE A 108 33.33 24.66 21.22
N PHE A 109 32.03 24.72 21.53
CA PHE A 109 31.43 25.83 22.25
C PHE A 109 32.03 26.01 23.66
N VAL A 110 32.17 24.91 24.42
CA VAL A 110 32.80 24.96 25.75
C VAL A 110 34.26 25.40 25.66
N MET A 111 35.00 24.92 24.64
CA MET A 111 36.38 25.32 24.42
C MET A 111 36.50 26.80 24.05
N GLU A 112 35.63 27.32 23.18
CA GLU A 112 35.57 28.73 22.81
C GLU A 112 35.31 29.62 24.04
N GLN A 113 34.34 29.23 24.87
CA GLN A 113 34.04 29.96 26.11
C GLN A 113 35.23 29.97 27.08
N ALA A 114 35.93 28.84 27.24
CA ALA A 114 37.12 28.76 28.08
C ALA A 114 38.27 29.62 27.54
N LEU A 115 38.49 29.59 26.21
CA LEU A 115 39.51 30.42 25.55
C LEU A 115 39.17 31.90 25.67
N PHE A 116 37.90 32.28 25.53
CA PHE A 116 37.44 33.66 25.71
C PHE A 116 37.74 34.15 27.13
N GLN A 117 37.39 33.37 28.15
CA GLN A 117 37.66 33.72 29.55
C GLN A 117 39.16 33.86 29.84
N VAL A 118 39.99 32.96 29.32
CA VAL A 118 41.45 33.05 29.45
C VAL A 118 41.98 34.27 28.70
N SER A 119 41.46 34.57 27.52
CA SER A 119 41.84 35.76 26.75
C SER A 119 41.49 37.06 27.47
N GLU A 120 40.35 37.11 28.15
CA GLU A 120 39.93 38.26 28.97
C GLU A 120 40.87 38.43 30.17
N SER A 121 41.31 37.33 30.80
CA SER A 121 42.29 37.40 31.90
C SER A 121 43.72 37.74 31.48
N LEU A 122 44.07 37.51 30.22
CA LEU A 122 45.39 37.78 29.64
C LEU A 122 45.44 39.14 28.93
N GLN A 123 44.29 39.79 28.72
CA GLN A 123 44.28 41.16 28.25
C GLN A 123 44.92 42.02 29.35
N PRO A 124 46.00 42.75 29.04
CA PRO A 124 46.54 43.70 30.00
C PRO A 124 45.40 44.66 30.38
N GLU A 125 45.27 44.96 31.66
CA GLU A 125 44.38 46.05 32.08
C GLU A 125 44.71 47.27 31.21
N PRO A 126 43.70 47.98 30.66
CA PRO A 126 43.98 49.21 29.95
C PRO A 126 44.79 50.07 30.92
N GLU A 127 46.05 50.34 30.55
CA GLU A 127 46.91 51.19 31.37
C GLU A 127 46.10 52.46 31.65
N PRO A 128 45.95 52.88 32.91
CA PRO A 128 45.25 54.13 33.20
C PRO A 128 45.91 55.19 32.34
N ASP A 129 45.14 55.96 31.56
CA ASP A 129 45.65 56.99 30.63
C ASP A 129 46.81 57.74 31.29
N ASP A 130 48.03 57.28 31.02
CA ASP A 130 49.22 57.88 31.56
C ASP A 130 49.31 59.19 30.81
N MET A 131 48.93 60.28 31.48
CA MET A 131 49.04 61.64 30.96
C MET A 131 50.44 61.81 30.40
N LEU A 132 50.51 61.78 29.07
CA LEU A 132 51.77 61.80 28.35
C LEU A 132 52.19 63.26 28.22
N VAL A 133 52.83 63.77 29.27
CA VAL A 133 53.42 65.12 29.25
C VAL A 133 54.66 65.08 28.37
N LEU A 134 54.48 65.48 27.11
CA LEU A 134 55.53 65.43 26.09
C LEU A 134 56.68 66.42 26.35
N TRP A 135 56.43 67.49 27.12
CA TRP A 135 57.47 68.45 27.52
C TRP A 135 56.98 69.37 28.65
N VAL A 136 57.86 69.72 29.60
CA VAL A 136 57.62 70.69 30.69
C VAL A 136 58.72 71.74 30.66
N ASP A 137 58.35 73.02 30.64
CA ASP A 137 59.22 74.16 30.89
C ASP A 137 58.43 75.25 31.61
N ASP A 138 59.13 76.19 32.25
CA ASP A 138 58.67 77.00 33.38
C ASP A 138 57.42 77.88 33.12
N ASP A 139 56.95 78.02 31.86
CA ASP A 139 55.83 78.91 31.50
C ASP A 139 54.74 78.32 30.59
N VAL A 140 54.83 77.07 30.08
CA VAL A 140 53.74 76.45 29.27
C VAL A 140 53.68 74.92 29.39
N GLU A 141 52.50 74.38 29.71
CA GLU A 141 52.16 72.96 29.59
C GLU A 141 51.24 72.72 28.37
N ILE A 142 51.60 71.77 27.50
CA ILE A 142 50.73 71.33 26.39
C ILE A 142 50.21 69.93 26.70
N ILE A 143 48.90 69.84 26.89
CA ILE A 143 48.17 68.59 27.15
C ILE A 143 47.43 68.21 25.87
N ILE A 144 47.58 66.95 25.43
CA ILE A 144 46.78 66.38 24.33
C ILE A 144 45.93 65.27 24.94
N ASN A 145 44.64 65.27 24.59
CA ASN A 145 43.66 64.25 24.95
C ASN A 145 43.44 63.30 23.76
#